data_AF-A0A846BC44-F1
#
_entry.id   AF-A0A846BC44-F1
#
_cell.length_a   1.000
_cell.length_b   1.000
_cell.length_c   1.000
_cell.angle_alpha   90.00
_cell.angle_beta   90.00
_cell.angle_gamma   90.00
#
_symmetry.space_group_name_H-M   'P 1'
#
loop_
_entity.id
_entity.type
_entity.pdbx_description
1 polymer ?
#
loop_
_entity_poly.entity_id
_entity_poly.type
_entity_poly.pdbx_seq_one_letter_code
_entity_poly.pdbx_strand_id
1 'polypeptide(L)'
;MDIKTNVEIQDWLVSYISDLLEINPDEVDVKTPFDRYGLDSSSVVGLTAELGDWLGKDLNPKLMYDYPTIEVLVDNLVQTIQ
;
A
#
# COMPACT_ATOMS: atom_id res chain seq x y z
N MET A 1 -1.70 20.20 -7.96
CA MET A 1 -1.32 19.26 -6.89
C MET A 1 -2.28 18.10 -7.06
N ASP A 2 -1.84 17.03 -7.72
CA ASP A 2 -2.67 15.88 -8.04
C ASP A 2 -2.91 15.08 -6.76
N ILE A 3 -4.02 15.36 -6.08
CA ILE A 3 -4.45 14.60 -4.91
C ILE A 3 -4.91 13.24 -5.40
N LYS A 4 -4.28 12.17 -4.88
CA LYS A 4 -4.64 10.79 -5.22
C LYS A 4 -5.93 10.39 -4.51
N THR A 5 -6.81 9.74 -5.26
CA THR A 5 -8.07 9.18 -4.74
C THR A 5 -7.84 7.82 -4.08
N ASN A 6 -8.80 7.36 -3.26
CA ASN A 6 -8.76 6.02 -2.66
C ASN A 6 -8.54 4.93 -3.73
N VAL A 7 -9.22 5.05 -4.88
CA VAL A 7 -9.13 4.10 -5.99
C VAL A 7 -7.71 4.07 -6.57
N GLU A 8 -7.11 5.24 -6.83
CA GLU A 8 -5.75 5.30 -7.37
C GLU A 8 -4.70 4.68 -6.42
N ILE A 9 -4.80 4.93 -5.11
CA ILE A 9 -3.87 4.37 -4.13
C ILE A 9 -4.08 2.86 -3.99
N GLN A 10 -5.34 2.41 -3.98
CA GLN A 10 -5.66 1.00 -3.91
C GLN A 10 -5.14 0.24 -5.14
N ASP A 11 -5.40 0.76 -6.33
CA ASP A 11 -4.93 0.15 -7.59
C ASP A 11 -3.40 0.08 -7.64
N TRP A 12 -2.72 1.13 -7.15
CA TRP A 12 -1.26 1.13 -7.04
C TRP A 12 -0.77 0.03 -6.09
N LEU A 13 -1.36 -0.08 -4.89
CA LEU A 13 -1.00 -1.09 -3.90
C LEU A 13 -1.26 -2.51 -4.42
N VAL A 14 -2.39 -2.72 -5.07
CA VAL A 14 -2.75 -4.01 -5.70
C VAL A 14 -1.72 -4.36 -6.78
N SER A 15 -1.39 -3.43 -7.67
CA SER A 15 -0.36 -3.65 -8.71
C SER A 15 0.97 -4.00 -8.08
N TYR A 16 1.45 -3.20 -7.12
CA TYR A 16 2.74 -3.42 -6.46
C TYR A 16 2.83 -4.79 -5.79
N ILE A 17 1.79 -5.18 -5.05
CA ILE A 17 1.76 -6.47 -4.35
C ILE A 17 1.65 -7.62 -5.34
N SER A 18 0.85 -7.49 -6.39
CA SER A 18 0.74 -8.52 -7.42
C SER A 18 2.05 -8.75 -8.16
N ASP A 19 2.79 -7.67 -8.47
CA ASP A 19 4.10 -7.73 -9.11
C ASP A 19 5.14 -8.35 -8.16
N LEU A 20 5.11 -7.96 -6.87
CA LEU A 20 6.01 -8.50 -5.86
C LEU A 20 5.81 -10.00 -5.61
N LEU A 21 4.57 -10.48 -5.66
CA LEU A 21 4.21 -11.88 -5.41
C LEU A 21 4.18 -12.72 -6.70
N GLU A 22 4.37 -12.11 -7.87
CA GLU A 22 4.24 -12.74 -9.18
C GLU A 22 2.86 -13.41 -9.40
N ILE A 23 1.79 -12.75 -8.94
CA ILE A 23 0.39 -13.20 -9.07
C ILE A 23 -0.44 -12.23 -9.90
N ASN A 24 -1.68 -12.60 -10.23
CA ASN A 24 -2.59 -11.67 -10.90
C ASN A 24 -3.11 -10.60 -9.91
N PRO A 25 -3.20 -9.31 -10.29
CA PRO A 25 -3.89 -8.27 -9.51
C PRO A 25 -5.24 -8.68 -8.93
N ASP A 26 -6.03 -9.47 -9.67
CA ASP A 26 -7.35 -9.96 -9.22
C ASP A 26 -7.28 -10.94 -8.03
N GLU A 27 -6.10 -11.51 -7.76
CA GLU A 27 -5.85 -12.39 -6.62
C GLU A 27 -5.45 -11.64 -5.34
N VAL A 28 -5.17 -10.33 -5.44
CA VAL A 28 -4.86 -9.48 -4.29
C VAL A 28 -6.15 -9.03 -3.62
N ASP A 29 -6.44 -9.61 -2.45
CA ASP A 29 -7.54 -9.18 -1.59
C ASP A 29 -7.14 -7.97 -0.73
N VAL A 30 -7.83 -6.85 -0.95
CA VAL A 30 -7.60 -5.59 -0.23
C VAL A 30 -7.91 -5.66 1.27
N LYS A 31 -8.62 -6.71 1.71
CA LYS A 31 -8.95 -6.98 3.11
C LYS A 31 -8.01 -7.99 3.77
N THR A 32 -7.15 -8.61 2.98
CA THR A 32 -6.15 -9.54 3.51
C THR A 32 -4.99 -8.75 4.13
N PRO A 33 -4.59 -9.10 5.36
CA PRO A 33 -3.47 -8.45 6.02
C PRO A 33 -2.13 -8.61 5.26
N PHE A 34 -1.29 -7.57 5.30
CA PHE A 34 0.04 -7.55 4.67
C PHE A 34 0.95 -8.70 5.12
N ASP A 35 0.84 -9.14 6.37
CA ASP A 35 1.62 -10.27 6.91
C ASP A 35 1.22 -11.62 6.30
N ARG A 36 -0.02 -11.78 5.82
CA ARG A 36 -0.50 -13.00 5.14
C ARG A 36 0.04 -13.15 3.73
N TYR A 37 0.42 -12.04 3.10
CA TYR A 37 1.12 -12.05 1.81
C TYR A 37 2.58 -12.48 1.93
N GLY A 38 3.09 -12.71 3.15
CA GLY A 38 4.48 -13.09 3.37
C GLY A 38 5.45 -11.94 3.16
N LEU A 39 4.98 -10.69 3.25
CA LEU A 39 5.83 -9.51 3.16
C LEU A 39 6.81 -9.47 4.33
N ASP A 40 8.10 -9.46 4.02
CA ASP A 40 9.17 -9.30 4.99
C ASP A 40 9.48 -7.80 5.22
N SER A 41 10.35 -7.50 6.20
CA SER A 41 10.69 -6.11 6.50
C SER A 41 11.31 -5.37 5.33
N SER A 42 12.04 -6.04 4.42
CA SER A 42 12.63 -5.37 3.26
C SER A 42 11.57 -4.99 2.22
N SER A 43 10.62 -5.88 1.96
CA SER A 43 9.46 -5.61 1.09
C SER A 43 8.60 -4.46 1.63
N VAL A 44 8.33 -4.45 2.95
CA VAL A 44 7.55 -3.40 3.61
C VAL A 44 8.23 -2.03 3.48
N VAL A 45 9.54 -1.96 3.71
CA VAL A 45 10.31 -0.71 3.57
C VAL A 45 10.30 -0.23 2.12
N GLY A 46 10.53 -1.12 1.16
CA GLY A 46 10.49 -0.81 -0.28
C GLY A 46 9.14 -0.25 -0.72
N LEU A 47 8.04 -0.92 -0.34
CA LEU A 47 6.69 -0.48 -0.66
C LEU A 47 6.42 0.91 -0.09
N THR A 48 6.74 1.16 1.19
CA THR A 48 6.51 2.49 1.78
C THR A 48 7.35 3.59 1.15
N ALA A 49 8.56 3.28 0.70
CA ALA A 49 9.42 4.24 0.01
C ALA A 49 8.84 4.62 -1.36
N GLU A 50 8.49 3.63 -2.19
CA GLU A 50 7.93 3.90 -3.52
C GLU A 50 6.55 4.57 -3.46
N LEU A 51 5.69 4.13 -2.53
CA LEU A 51 4.38 4.75 -2.31
C LEU A 51 4.54 6.19 -1.81
N GLY A 52 5.51 6.42 -0.92
CA GLY A 52 5.83 7.75 -0.42
C GLY A 52 6.32 8.69 -1.51
N ASP A 53 7.25 8.24 -2.35
CA ASP A 53 7.73 9.00 -3.50
C ASP A 53 6.60 9.32 -4.49
N TRP A 54 5.71 8.36 -4.74
CA TRP A 54 4.56 8.55 -5.63
C TRP A 54 3.53 9.55 -5.08
N LEU A 55 3.31 9.54 -3.76
CA LEU A 55 2.42 10.50 -3.07
C LEU A 55 3.12 11.83 -2.74
N GLY A 56 4.43 11.93 -2.89
CA GLY A 56 5.23 13.07 -2.44
C GLY A 56 5.23 13.23 -0.92
N LYS A 57 5.22 12.13 -0.16
CA LYS A 57 5.17 12.07 1.31
C LYS A 57 6.17 11.08 1.86
N ASP A 58 6.72 11.37 3.03
CA ASP A 58 7.51 10.38 3.79
C ASP A 58 6.55 9.46 4.55
N LEU A 59 6.54 8.17 4.19
CA LEU A 59 5.69 7.16 4.82
C LEU A 59 6.49 6.28 5.77
N ASN A 60 5.99 6.14 6.99
CA ASN A 60 6.61 5.26 7.98
C ASN A 60 6.21 3.80 7.72
N PRO A 61 7.15 2.84 7.63
CA PRO A 61 6.88 1.40 7.55
C PRO A 61 5.90 0.87 8.63
N LYS A 62 5.87 1.54 9.79
CA LYS A 62 4.94 1.25 10.89
C LYS A 62 3.47 1.34 10.46
N LEU A 63 3.16 2.12 9.41
CA LEU A 63 1.81 2.23 8.86
C LEU A 63 1.23 0.87 8.45
N MET A 64 2.03 -0.06 7.95
CA MET A 64 1.54 -1.41 7.61
C MET A 64 1.23 -2.28 8.83
N TYR A 65 1.77 -1.94 9.99
CA TYR A 65 1.43 -2.60 11.26
C TYR A 65 0.21 -1.94 11.91
N ASP A 66 0.10 -0.61 11.83
CA ASP A 66 -1.02 0.16 12.36
C ASP A 66 -2.29 0.01 11.49
N TYR A 67 -2.11 -0.13 10.18
CA TYR A 67 -3.13 -0.29 9.16
C TYR A 67 -2.81 -1.55 8.33
N PRO A 68 -3.20 -2.74 8.83
CA PRO A 68 -2.66 -4.00 8.34
C PRO A 68 -3.21 -4.44 6.98
N THR A 69 -4.17 -3.74 6.39
CA THR A 69 -4.79 -4.09 5.11
C THR A 69 -4.74 -2.93 4.14
N ILE A 70 -4.83 -3.22 2.83
CA ILE A 70 -4.87 -2.20 1.78
C ILE A 70 -6.03 -1.24 2.02
N GLU A 71 -7.23 -1.77 2.28
CA GLU A 71 -8.45 -0.97 2.52
C GLU A 71 -8.25 0.09 3.62
N VAL A 72 -7.71 -0.33 4.77
CA VAL A 72 -7.53 0.57 5.93
C VAL A 72 -6.36 1.53 5.71
N LEU A 73 -5.28 1.09 5.07
CA LEU A 73 -4.12 1.94 4.75
C LEU A 73 -4.53 3.06 3.80
N VAL A 74 -5.28 2.72 2.75
CA VAL A 74 -5.79 3.65 1.73
C VAL A 74 -6.67 4.73 2.36
N ASP A 75 -7.62 4.33 3.21
CA ASP A 75 -8.50 5.27 3.93
C ASP A 75 -7.71 6.25 4.82
N ASN A 76 -6.65 5.77 5.49
CA ASN A 76 -5.80 6.63 6.30
C ASN A 76 -4.93 7.57 5.45
N LEU A 77 -4.40 7.10 4.33
CA LEU A 77 -3.56 7.89 3.44
C LEU A 77 -4.36 9.03 2.80
N VAL A 78 -5.58 8.77 2.33
CA VAL A 78 -6.44 9.82 1.76
C VAL A 78 -6.75 10.93 2.77
N GLN A 79 -6.98 10.59 4.04
CA GLN A 79 -7.19 11.59 5.08
C GLN A 79 -5.93 12.41 5.39
N THR A 80 -4.75 11.85 5.17
CA THR A 80 -3.46 12.50 5.46
C THR A 80 -2.96 13.38 4.31
N ILE A 81 -3.36 13.08 3.07
CA ILE A 81 -2.95 13.82 1.87
C ILE A 81 -3.97 14.88 1.40
N GLN A 82 -5.22 14.83 1.89
CA GLN A 82 -6.21 15.90 1.73
C GLN A 82 -5.87 17.14 2.56
#